data_AF-A0ABD1SMA6-F1
#
_entry.id   AF-A0ABD1SMA6-F1
#
_cell.length_a   1.000
_cell.length_b   1.000
_cell.length_c   1.000
_cell.angle_alpha   90.00
_cell.angle_beta   90.00
_cell.angle_gamma   90.00
#
_symmetry.space_group_name_H-M   'P 1'
#
loop_
_entity.id
_entity.type
_entity.pdbx_description
1 polymer ?
#
loop_
_entity_poly.entity_id
_entity_poly.type
_entity_poly.pdbx_seq_one_letter_code
_entity_poly.pdbx_strand_id
1 'polypeptide(L)'
;MQLLHQQTIKYLKSFDRPRVILDVNFYINCMLAMLELDATDHPTELLEGFDSYLRGEFSKHGQKWEGCTHLYFPVCSRSHWYVVEVDIAKSTMFIYDPDRSCSTDDQIRADLKPMTTILPMLLKKINIVIDALAIKRITTISKQSNSGDCGVYTIKYIEFLSINRQVELVNGFHMQKWMRKLAVELYTIDCTP
;
A
#
# COMPACT_ATOMS: atom_id res chain seq x y z
N MET A 1 -8.63 -1.67 5.35
CA MET A 1 -8.14 -2.39 4.15
C MET A 1 -9.00 -3.58 3.74
N GLN A 2 -9.70 -4.27 4.66
CA GLN A 2 -10.63 -5.37 4.31
C GLN A 2 -11.75 -4.95 3.34
N LEU A 3 -12.31 -3.74 3.50
CA LEU A 3 -13.29 -3.18 2.54
C LEU A 3 -12.77 -3.16 1.10
N LEU A 4 -11.52 -2.72 0.88
CA LEU A 4 -10.93 -2.67 -0.46
C LEU A 4 -10.80 -4.07 -1.05
N HIS A 5 -10.38 -5.06 -0.24
CA HIS A 5 -10.31 -6.45 -0.69
C HIS A 5 -11.71 -7.06 -0.98
N GLN A 6 -12.73 -6.71 -0.19
CA GLN A 6 -14.09 -7.12 -0.52
C GLN A 6 -14.57 -6.51 -1.84
N GLN A 7 -14.21 -5.26 -2.11
CA GLN A 7 -14.51 -4.61 -3.39
C GLN A 7 -13.76 -5.30 -4.55
N THR A 8 -12.52 -5.78 -4.36
CA THR A 8 -11.80 -6.53 -5.40
C THR A 8 -12.52 -7.82 -5.81
N ILE A 9 -13.15 -8.50 -4.87
CA ILE A 9 -13.93 -9.71 -5.15
C ILE A 9 -15.29 -9.36 -5.77
N LYS A 10 -16.02 -8.41 -5.17
CA LYS A 10 -17.37 -8.04 -5.61
C LYS A 10 -17.39 -7.47 -7.03
N TYR A 11 -16.35 -6.73 -7.41
CA TYR A 11 -16.26 -6.08 -8.71
C TYR A 11 -15.08 -6.60 -9.53
N LEU A 12 -14.75 -7.89 -9.45
CA LEU A 12 -13.58 -8.51 -10.08
C LEU A 12 -13.37 -8.12 -11.56
N LYS A 13 -14.46 -7.94 -12.33
CA LYS A 13 -14.42 -7.51 -13.74
C LYS A 13 -13.94 -6.08 -13.98
N SER A 14 -13.92 -5.24 -12.95
CA SER A 14 -13.46 -3.84 -13.03
C SER A 14 -11.95 -3.71 -12.80
N PHE A 15 -11.26 -4.83 -12.60
CA PHE A 15 -9.89 -4.86 -12.14
C PHE A 15 -8.96 -5.50 -13.18
N ASP A 16 -8.33 -4.65 -13.98
CA ASP A 16 -7.59 -5.08 -15.18
C ASP A 16 -6.11 -5.44 -14.90
N ARG A 17 -5.65 -5.39 -13.64
CA ARG A 17 -4.23 -5.69 -13.28
C ARG A 17 -4.05 -6.66 -12.11
N PRO A 18 -3.23 -7.73 -12.25
CA PRO A 18 -2.86 -8.61 -11.14
C PRO A 18 -2.12 -7.84 -10.06
N ARG A 19 -2.60 -7.90 -8.82
CA ARG A 19 -2.09 -7.05 -7.73
C ARG A 19 -2.36 -7.65 -6.36
N VAL A 20 -1.70 -7.09 -5.35
CA VAL A 20 -2.04 -7.27 -3.94
C VAL A 20 -2.24 -5.90 -3.28
N ILE A 21 -3.24 -5.80 -2.43
CA ILE A 21 -3.42 -4.65 -1.54
C ILE A 21 -3.01 -5.13 -0.14
N LEU A 22 -2.07 -4.46 0.51
CA LEU A 22 -1.59 -4.84 1.85
C LEU A 22 -2.16 -3.89 2.90
N ASP A 23 -2.16 -4.33 4.15
CA ASP A 23 -2.65 -3.50 5.24
C ASP A 23 -1.59 -2.56 5.82
N VAL A 24 -1.99 -1.78 6.83
CA VAL A 24 -1.09 -0.85 7.52
C VAL A 24 -0.01 -1.57 8.33
N ASN A 25 -0.29 -2.82 8.76
CA ASN A 25 0.62 -3.61 9.57
C ASN A 25 1.76 -4.14 8.72
N PHE A 26 1.55 -4.37 7.42
CA PHE A 26 2.64 -4.79 6.53
C PHE A 26 3.85 -3.85 6.58
N TYR A 27 3.63 -2.53 6.43
CA TYR A 27 4.70 -1.54 6.53
C TYR A 27 5.35 -1.54 7.93
N ILE A 28 4.54 -1.60 8.99
CA ILE A 28 5.02 -1.64 10.38
C ILE A 28 5.90 -2.88 10.62
N ASN A 29 5.47 -4.04 10.15
CA ASN A 29 6.22 -5.28 10.26
C ASN A 29 7.54 -5.19 9.49
N CYS A 30 7.56 -4.57 8.30
CA CYS A 30 8.82 -4.34 7.59
C CYS A 30 9.76 -3.40 8.36
N MET A 31 9.25 -2.39 9.07
CA MET A 31 10.08 -1.54 9.93
C MET A 31 10.69 -2.33 11.09
N LEU A 32 9.88 -3.14 11.80
CA LEU A 32 10.35 -3.99 12.90
C LEU A 32 11.38 -5.00 12.40
N ALA A 33 11.11 -5.61 11.25
CA ALA A 33 12.01 -6.55 10.61
C ALA A 33 13.37 -5.93 10.28
N MET A 34 13.39 -4.70 9.77
CA MET A 34 14.65 -4.01 9.52
C MET A 34 15.46 -3.75 10.79
N LEU A 35 14.80 -3.37 11.90
CA LEU A 35 15.49 -3.17 13.18
C LEU A 35 16.12 -4.47 13.71
N GLU A 36 15.43 -5.60 13.51
CA GLU A 36 15.94 -6.91 13.89
C GLU A 36 17.07 -7.42 12.97
N LEU A 37 17.03 -7.10 11.67
CA LEU A 37 18.15 -7.38 10.75
C LEU A 37 19.41 -6.64 11.17
N ASP A 38 19.29 -5.38 11.57
CA ASP A 38 20.44 -4.59 12.03
C ASP A 38 21.02 -5.13 13.36
N ALA A 39 20.28 -5.99 14.07
CA ALA A 39 20.63 -6.54 15.37
C ALA A 39 21.02 -8.03 15.38
N THR A 40 20.83 -8.77 14.28
CA THR A 40 20.97 -10.24 14.26
C THR A 40 21.68 -10.78 13.00
N ASP A 41 22.36 -11.92 13.13
CA ASP A 41 22.99 -12.66 12.01
C ASP A 41 22.04 -13.69 11.34
N HIS A 42 20.74 -13.68 11.66
CA HIS A 42 19.77 -14.71 11.26
C HIS A 42 18.58 -14.15 10.46
N PRO A 43 18.79 -13.69 9.21
CA PRO A 43 17.77 -13.01 8.41
C PRO A 43 16.60 -13.92 7.97
N THR A 44 16.72 -15.25 8.11
CA THR A 44 15.75 -16.20 7.56
C THR A 44 14.47 -16.30 8.39
N GLU A 45 14.59 -16.43 9.71
CA GLU A 45 13.44 -16.57 10.65
C GLU A 45 12.54 -15.33 10.61
N LEU A 46 13.15 -14.16 10.47
CA LEU A 46 12.44 -12.89 10.32
C LEU A 46 11.47 -12.88 9.14
N LEU A 47 11.90 -13.44 8.00
CA LEU A 47 11.08 -13.44 6.79
C LEU A 47 9.96 -14.48 6.84
N GLU A 48 9.98 -15.43 7.78
CA GLU A 48 8.88 -16.39 7.99
C GLU A 48 7.64 -15.69 8.54
N GLY A 49 7.80 -14.61 9.32
CA GLY A 49 6.68 -13.79 9.79
C GLY A 49 5.83 -13.15 8.67
N PHE A 50 6.34 -13.13 7.44
CA PHE A 50 5.65 -12.58 6.26
C PHE A 50 5.00 -13.64 5.37
N ASP A 51 5.13 -14.92 5.70
CA ASP A 51 4.62 -16.01 4.88
C ASP A 51 3.11 -15.93 4.62
N SER A 52 2.34 -15.50 5.63
CA SER A 52 0.90 -15.28 5.49
C SER A 52 0.56 -14.17 4.50
N TYR A 53 1.41 -13.14 4.36
CA TYR A 53 1.26 -12.13 3.30
C TYR A 53 1.51 -12.75 1.93
N LEU A 54 2.60 -13.49 1.77
CA LEU A 54 2.98 -14.12 0.50
C LEU A 54 1.90 -15.06 -0.02
N ARG A 55 1.31 -15.86 0.88
CA ARG A 55 0.21 -16.80 0.58
C ARG A 55 -1.16 -16.14 0.48
N GLY A 56 -1.29 -14.84 0.80
CA GLY A 56 -2.57 -14.13 0.81
C GLY A 56 -3.49 -14.51 1.97
N GLU A 57 -2.95 -15.15 3.02
CA GLU A 57 -3.69 -15.69 4.17
C GLU A 57 -3.85 -14.66 5.31
N PHE A 58 -3.18 -13.51 5.22
CA PHE A 58 -3.25 -12.43 6.22
C PHE A 58 -4.65 -11.80 6.35
N SER A 59 -5.54 -11.98 5.36
CA SER A 59 -6.94 -11.57 5.46
C SER A 59 -7.86 -12.52 4.68
N LYS A 60 -9.15 -12.55 5.05
CA LYS A 60 -10.19 -13.36 4.39
C LYS A 60 -10.24 -13.20 2.87
N HIS A 61 -9.80 -12.03 2.37
CA HIS A 61 -9.89 -11.63 0.98
C HIS A 61 -8.50 -11.34 0.39
N GLY A 62 -7.43 -11.77 1.06
CA GLY A 62 -6.05 -11.57 0.63
C GLY A 62 -5.75 -12.32 -0.67
N GLN A 63 -4.71 -11.86 -1.38
CA GLN A 63 -4.29 -12.41 -2.66
C GLN A 63 -2.86 -12.91 -2.53
N LYS A 64 -2.57 -14.08 -3.14
CA LYS A 64 -1.21 -14.58 -3.28
C LYS A 64 -0.38 -13.60 -4.09
N TRP A 65 0.87 -13.43 -3.70
CA TRP A 65 1.78 -12.53 -4.40
C TRP A 65 2.27 -13.10 -5.73
N GLU A 66 2.31 -14.43 -5.87
CA GLU A 66 2.63 -15.10 -7.13
C GLU A 66 1.71 -14.64 -8.26
N GLY A 67 2.31 -14.23 -9.39
CA GLY A 67 1.59 -13.71 -10.54
C GLY A 67 1.08 -12.27 -10.40
N CYS A 68 1.27 -11.62 -9.25
CA CYS A 68 0.96 -10.20 -9.09
C CYS A 68 2.03 -9.33 -9.74
N THR A 69 1.60 -8.21 -10.31
CA THR A 69 2.48 -7.23 -10.97
C THR A 69 2.65 -5.97 -10.12
N HIS A 70 1.72 -5.73 -9.19
CA HIS A 70 1.72 -4.54 -8.36
C HIS A 70 1.39 -4.86 -6.90
N LEU A 71 1.98 -4.10 -5.98
CA LEU A 71 1.62 -4.10 -4.56
C LEU A 71 1.18 -2.69 -4.16
N TYR A 72 0.14 -2.57 -3.34
CA TYR A 72 -0.32 -1.29 -2.79
C TYR A 72 -0.34 -1.35 -1.28
N PHE A 73 0.22 -0.36 -0.62
CA PHE A 73 0.08 -0.25 0.83
C PHE A 73 0.06 1.21 1.29
N PRO A 74 -0.73 1.51 2.33
CA PRO A 74 -0.72 2.81 2.97
C PRO A 74 0.49 2.92 3.91
N VAL A 75 1.04 4.12 4.03
CA VAL A 75 2.05 4.46 5.04
C VAL A 75 1.54 5.65 5.84
N CYS A 76 1.63 5.55 7.17
CA CYS A 76 1.43 6.66 8.08
C CYS A 76 2.77 7.04 8.70
N SER A 77 3.24 8.24 8.41
CA SER A 77 4.46 8.79 9.00
C SER A 77 4.21 10.24 9.37
N ARG A 78 4.67 10.65 10.56
CA ARG A 78 4.49 12.02 11.07
C ARG A 78 3.02 12.49 11.03
N SER A 79 2.10 11.59 11.38
CA SER A 79 0.63 11.81 11.36
C SER A 79 0.05 12.15 9.99
N HIS A 80 0.75 11.75 8.92
CA HIS A 80 0.33 11.96 7.54
C HIS A 80 0.29 10.64 6.77
N TRP A 81 -0.77 10.47 5.98
CA TRP A 81 -1.00 9.25 5.20
C TRP A 81 -0.68 9.47 3.72
N TYR A 82 0.06 8.52 3.14
CA TYR A 82 0.32 8.44 1.70
C TYR A 82 0.30 6.97 1.22
N VAL A 83 0.26 6.78 -0.10
CA VAL A 83 0.25 5.44 -0.71
C VAL A 83 1.58 5.15 -1.37
N VAL A 84 2.02 3.90 -1.23
CA VAL A 84 3.09 3.31 -2.03
C VAL A 84 2.49 2.30 -3.00
N GLU A 85 2.74 2.51 -4.29
CA GLU A 85 2.57 1.50 -5.34
C GLU A 85 3.95 0.93 -5.67
N VAL A 86 4.11 -0.38 -5.53
CA VAL A 86 5.27 -1.09 -6.05
C VAL A 86 4.89 -1.63 -7.41
N ASP A 87 5.57 -1.17 -8.46
CA ASP A 87 5.54 -1.80 -9.77
C ASP A 87 6.74 -2.74 -9.86
N ILE A 88 6.46 -4.05 -9.81
CA ILE A 88 7.48 -5.10 -9.76
C ILE A 88 8.31 -5.11 -11.05
N ALA A 89 7.65 -4.93 -12.21
CA ALA A 89 8.33 -4.95 -13.50
C ALA A 89 9.26 -3.74 -13.68
N LYS A 90 8.89 -2.58 -13.12
CA LYS A 90 9.74 -1.38 -13.14
C LYS A 90 10.73 -1.29 -11.98
N SER A 91 10.71 -2.25 -11.03
CA SER A 91 11.48 -2.18 -9.79
C SER A 91 11.39 -0.80 -9.11
N THR A 92 10.17 -0.22 -9.06
CA THR A 92 9.95 1.16 -8.62
C THR A 92 8.79 1.26 -7.65
N MET A 93 9.02 1.97 -6.55
CA MET A 93 8.00 2.46 -5.63
C MET A 93 7.53 3.87 -6.03
N PHE A 94 6.28 3.98 -6.48
CA PHE A 94 5.63 5.24 -6.78
C PHE A 94 4.85 5.74 -5.56
N ILE A 95 5.14 6.97 -5.14
CA ILE A 95 4.61 7.54 -3.90
C ILE A 95 3.53 8.57 -4.23
N TYR A 96 2.31 8.29 -3.81
CA TYR A 96 1.16 9.18 -4.00
C TYR A 96 0.85 9.87 -2.68
N ASP A 97 1.40 11.08 -2.55
CA ASP A 97 1.30 11.90 -1.37
C ASP A 97 0.31 13.07 -1.58
N PRO A 98 -0.83 13.08 -0.88
CA PRO A 98 -1.84 14.13 -1.03
C PRO A 98 -1.41 15.47 -0.41
N ASP A 99 -0.46 15.51 0.53
CA ASP A 99 0.06 16.75 1.12
C ASP A 99 1.58 16.79 1.16
N ARG A 100 2.15 17.39 0.12
CA ARG A 100 3.60 17.45 -0.02
C ARG A 100 4.30 18.35 1.01
N SER A 101 3.55 19.14 1.78
CA SER A 101 4.11 19.96 2.87
C SER A 101 4.54 19.10 4.06
N CYS A 102 3.97 17.90 4.23
CA CYS A 102 4.17 17.08 5.42
C CYS A 102 5.52 16.37 5.47
N SER A 103 6.19 16.17 4.33
CA SER A 103 7.48 15.48 4.26
C SER A 103 8.30 15.89 3.04
N THR A 104 9.61 16.00 3.23
CA THR A 104 10.58 16.13 2.12
C THR A 104 10.80 14.79 1.44
N ASP A 105 11.40 14.80 0.25
CA ASP A 105 11.72 13.55 -0.46
C ASP A 105 12.73 12.69 0.32
N ASP A 106 13.66 13.31 1.05
CA ASP A 106 14.64 12.58 1.84
C ASP A 106 14.02 11.94 3.08
N GLN A 107 13.03 12.59 3.69
CA GLN A 107 12.24 12.01 4.76
C GLN A 107 11.40 10.83 4.26
N ILE A 108 10.80 10.92 3.07
CA ILE A 108 10.10 9.79 2.44
C ILE A 108 11.07 8.64 2.14
N ARG A 109 12.27 8.94 1.62
CA ARG A 109 13.30 7.93 1.39
C ARG A 109 13.73 7.24 2.69
N ALA A 110 13.89 7.99 3.77
CA ALA A 110 14.20 7.44 5.08
C ALA A 110 13.08 6.53 5.61
N ASP A 111 11.82 6.97 5.51
CA ASP A 111 10.65 6.18 5.90
C ASP A 111 10.57 4.86 5.11
N LEU A 112 10.92 4.89 3.82
CA LEU A 112 10.82 3.71 2.93
C LEU A 112 12.09 2.87 2.86
N LYS A 113 13.14 3.20 3.61
CA LYS A 113 14.37 2.40 3.69
C LYS A 113 14.09 0.94 4.06
N PRO A 114 13.23 0.61 5.04
CA PRO A 114 12.85 -0.78 5.34
C PRO A 114 12.25 -1.49 4.13
N MET A 115 11.44 -0.80 3.33
CA MET A 115 10.82 -1.36 2.14
C MET A 115 11.85 -1.67 1.04
N THR A 116 12.85 -0.80 0.85
CA THR A 116 13.92 -1.05 -0.13
C THR A 116 14.80 -2.25 0.21
N THR A 117 14.79 -2.73 1.46
CA THR A 117 15.57 -3.88 1.91
C THR A 117 14.73 -5.14 2.03
N ILE A 118 13.63 -5.08 2.80
CA ILE A 118 12.82 -6.25 3.13
C ILE A 118 12.02 -6.74 1.92
N LEU A 119 11.47 -5.82 1.11
CA LEU A 119 10.59 -6.21 0.02
C LEU A 119 11.30 -7.04 -1.07
N PRO A 120 12.52 -6.70 -1.53
CA PRO A 120 13.30 -7.57 -2.41
C PRO A 120 13.53 -8.98 -1.85
N MET A 121 13.78 -9.10 -0.54
CA MET A 121 13.97 -10.40 0.12
C MET A 121 12.68 -11.24 0.09
N LEU A 122 11.53 -10.61 0.35
CA LEU A 122 10.22 -11.25 0.27
C LEU A 122 9.85 -11.68 -1.15
N LEU A 123 10.11 -10.83 -2.15
CA LEU A 123 9.91 -11.17 -3.56
C LEU A 123 10.80 -12.34 -3.99
N LYS A 124 12.04 -12.40 -3.50
CA LYS A 124 12.94 -13.52 -3.77
C LYS A 124 12.40 -14.86 -3.24
N LYS A 125 11.68 -14.88 -2.11
CA LYS A 125 11.04 -16.10 -1.58
C LYS A 125 9.99 -16.70 -2.54
N ILE A 126 9.42 -15.88 -3.42
CA ILE A 126 8.48 -16.31 -4.46
C ILE A 126 9.12 -16.29 -5.86
N ASN A 127 10.45 -16.40 -5.93
CA ASN A 127 11.26 -16.45 -7.16
C ASN A 127 11.18 -15.19 -8.05
N ILE A 128 10.85 -14.03 -7.47
CA ILE A 128 10.92 -12.73 -8.14
C ILE A 128 12.19 -12.02 -7.68
N VAL A 129 13.13 -11.80 -8.59
CA VAL A 129 14.40 -11.13 -8.28
C VAL A 129 14.33 -9.67 -8.74
N ILE A 130 14.58 -8.75 -7.81
CA ILE A 130 14.78 -7.33 -8.08
C ILE A 130 16.07 -6.89 -7.39
N ASP A 131 16.95 -6.20 -8.12
CA ASP A 131 18.26 -5.81 -7.58
C ASP A 131 18.15 -4.61 -6.64
N ALA A 132 17.33 -3.62 -7.00
CA ALA A 132 17.08 -2.42 -6.21
C ALA A 132 15.70 -1.85 -6.51
N LEU A 133 15.07 -1.25 -5.49
CA LEU A 133 13.82 -0.50 -5.65
C LEU A 133 14.10 0.99 -5.73
N ALA A 134 13.79 1.61 -6.87
CA ALA A 134 13.78 3.05 -6.99
C ALA A 134 12.59 3.66 -6.24
N ILE A 135 12.74 4.87 -5.69
CA ILE A 135 11.63 5.62 -5.07
C ILE A 135 11.34 6.85 -5.91
N LYS A 136 10.08 7.00 -6.37
CA LYS A 136 9.62 8.14 -7.16
C LYS A 136 8.33 8.72 -6.60
N ARG A 137 8.40 9.96 -6.10
CA ARG A 137 7.22 10.71 -5.65
C ARG A 137 6.47 11.32 -6.84
N ILE A 138 5.17 11.11 -6.89
CA ILE A 138 4.30 11.63 -7.95
C ILE A 138 3.85 13.06 -7.61
N THR A 139 4.11 13.98 -8.53
CA THR A 139 3.86 15.42 -8.33
C THR A 139 2.67 15.97 -9.14
N THR A 140 2.08 15.16 -10.00
CA THR A 140 0.97 15.54 -10.89
C THR A 140 -0.42 15.43 -10.23
N ILE A 141 -0.52 14.76 -9.08
CA ILE A 141 -1.77 14.58 -8.35
C ILE A 141 -2.22 15.86 -7.62
N SER A 142 -3.53 15.95 -7.36
CA SER A 142 -4.13 17.08 -6.65
C SER A 142 -3.62 17.15 -5.19
N LYS A 143 -3.39 18.37 -4.70
CA LYS A 143 -3.05 18.61 -3.30
C LYS A 143 -4.34 18.58 -2.47
N GLN A 144 -4.32 17.93 -1.32
CA GLN A 144 -5.40 18.03 -0.34
C GLN A 144 -5.46 19.45 0.24
N SER A 145 -6.66 19.91 0.55
CA SER A 145 -6.89 21.20 1.21
C SER A 145 -7.07 21.08 2.72
N ASN A 146 -7.61 19.96 3.21
CA ASN A 146 -7.86 19.75 4.63
C ASN A 146 -6.92 18.67 5.19
N SER A 147 -6.31 18.94 6.35
CA SER A 147 -5.34 18.05 7.00
C SER A 147 -5.91 16.67 7.35
N GLY A 148 -7.21 16.59 7.66
CA GLY A 148 -7.90 15.34 8.01
C GLY A 148 -8.22 14.41 6.83
N ASP A 149 -8.06 14.88 5.59
CA ASP A 149 -8.50 14.11 4.41
C ASP A 149 -7.46 13.09 3.92
N CYS A 150 -6.21 13.15 4.40
CA CYS A 150 -5.10 12.31 3.92
C CYS A 150 -5.41 10.80 3.95
N GLY A 151 -6.12 10.32 4.97
CA GLY A 151 -6.55 8.92 5.06
C GLY A 151 -7.57 8.53 3.97
N VAL A 152 -8.52 9.42 3.65
CA VAL A 152 -9.52 9.17 2.60
C VAL A 152 -8.87 9.24 1.22
N TYR A 153 -7.97 10.21 0.99
CA TYR A 153 -7.14 10.26 -0.21
C TYR A 153 -6.37 8.95 -0.40
N THR A 154 -5.74 8.44 0.66
CA THR A 154 -4.96 7.20 0.63
C THR A 154 -5.81 6.01 0.19
N ILE A 155 -7.00 5.84 0.79
CA ILE A 155 -7.94 4.78 0.39
C ILE A 155 -8.35 4.92 -1.08
N LYS A 156 -8.65 6.15 -1.53
CA LYS A 156 -9.09 6.42 -2.90
C LYS A 156 -7.99 6.26 -3.94
N TYR A 157 -6.76 6.62 -3.62
CA TYR A 157 -5.61 6.34 -4.47
C TYR A 157 -5.43 4.84 -4.65
N ILE A 158 -5.46 4.04 -3.57
CA ILE A 158 -5.38 2.57 -3.70
C ILE A 158 -6.54 2.04 -4.54
N GLU A 159 -7.78 2.50 -4.31
CA GLU A 159 -8.95 2.09 -5.10
C GLU A 159 -8.73 2.40 -6.59
N PHE A 160 -8.41 3.64 -6.95
CA PHE A 160 -8.22 4.07 -8.35
C PHE A 160 -7.05 3.37 -9.01
N LEU A 161 -5.92 3.28 -8.32
CA LEU A 161 -4.77 2.53 -8.79
C LEU A 161 -5.20 1.08 -9.04
N SER A 162 -5.80 0.40 -8.06
CA SER A 162 -6.11 -1.02 -8.18
C SER A 162 -6.97 -1.39 -9.41
N ILE A 163 -7.82 -0.47 -9.91
CA ILE A 163 -8.65 -0.59 -11.14
C ILE A 163 -8.06 0.12 -12.37
N ASN A 164 -6.78 0.51 -12.35
CA ASN A 164 -6.10 1.22 -13.44
C ASN A 164 -6.81 2.51 -13.89
N ARG A 165 -7.30 3.30 -12.93
CA ARG A 165 -7.88 4.63 -13.15
C ARG A 165 -6.90 5.73 -12.79
N GLN A 166 -7.04 6.87 -13.46
CA GLN A 166 -6.22 8.07 -13.23
C GLN A 166 -6.44 8.62 -11.82
N VAL A 167 -5.38 8.63 -11.02
CA VAL A 167 -5.40 9.13 -9.64
C VAL A 167 -5.59 10.65 -9.57
N GLU A 168 -5.31 11.37 -10.65
CA GLU A 168 -5.54 12.81 -10.79
C GLU A 168 -7.02 13.20 -10.63
N LEU A 169 -7.92 12.25 -10.86
CA LEU A 169 -9.37 12.42 -10.64
C LEU A 169 -9.76 12.39 -9.16
N VAL A 170 -8.86 11.94 -8.27
CA VAL A 170 -9.06 11.99 -6.82
C VAL A 170 -8.72 13.40 -6.34
N ASN A 171 -9.76 14.17 -5.99
CA ASN A 171 -9.64 15.55 -5.53
C ASN A 171 -10.68 15.88 -4.44
N GLY A 172 -10.53 17.06 -3.83
CA GLY A 172 -11.32 17.47 -2.67
C GLY A 172 -12.83 17.64 -2.93
N PHE A 173 -13.26 17.77 -4.19
CA PHE A 173 -14.67 18.03 -4.54
C PHE A 173 -15.61 16.92 -4.05
N HIS A 174 -15.16 15.66 -4.07
CA HIS A 174 -15.96 14.51 -3.66
C HIS A 174 -15.66 14.00 -2.24
N MET A 175 -14.77 14.67 -1.50
CA MET A 175 -14.18 14.11 -0.29
C MET A 175 -15.20 13.76 0.79
N GLN A 176 -16.11 14.69 1.09
CA GLN A 176 -17.18 14.48 2.07
C GLN A 176 -18.13 13.36 1.67
N LYS A 177 -18.44 13.24 0.37
CA LYS A 177 -19.27 12.14 -0.16
C LYS A 177 -18.56 10.80 -0.02
N TRP A 178 -17.26 10.74 -0.33
CA TRP A 178 -16.46 9.52 -0.18
C TRP A 178 -16.32 9.09 1.27
N MET A 179 -16.07 10.03 2.19
CA MET A 179 -15.98 9.72 3.62
C MET A 179 -17.29 9.11 4.14
N ARG A 180 -18.44 9.72 3.81
CA ARG A 180 -19.76 9.17 4.17
C ARG A 180 -20.01 7.80 3.56
N LYS A 181 -19.67 7.62 2.28
CA LYS A 181 -19.79 6.32 1.60
C LYS A 181 -18.97 5.25 2.31
N LEU A 182 -17.70 5.53 2.61
CA LEU A 182 -16.81 4.59 3.31
C LEU A 182 -17.34 4.23 4.70
N ALA A 183 -17.86 5.20 5.45
CA ALA A 183 -18.46 4.94 6.75
C ALA A 183 -19.68 3.99 6.66
N VAL A 184 -20.56 4.20 5.68
CA VAL A 184 -21.70 3.31 5.42
C VAL A 184 -21.23 1.92 5.00
N GLU A 185 -20.28 1.83 4.08
CA GLU A 185 -19.75 0.54 3.61
C GLU A 185 -19.12 -0.25 4.76
N LEU A 186 -18.33 0.38 5.62
CA LEU A 186 -17.74 -0.26 6.80
C LEU A 186 -18.83 -0.76 7.76
N TYR A 187 -19.81 0.08 8.10
CA TYR A 187 -20.92 -0.32 8.96
C TYR A 187 -21.67 -1.55 8.42
N THR A 188 -21.90 -1.60 7.10
CA THR A 188 -22.60 -2.72 6.47
C THR A 188 -21.80 -4.02 6.46
N ILE A 189 -20.47 -3.95 6.44
CA ILE A 189 -19.59 -5.13 6.46
C ILE A 189 -19.59 -5.78 7.84
N ASP A 190 -19.54 -4.97 8.89
CA ASP A 190 -19.50 -5.46 10.27
C ASP A 190 -20.88 -5.96 10.75
N CYS A 191 -21.95 -5.62 10.03
CA CYS A 191 -23.33 -5.98 10.37
C CYS A 191 -23.90 -7.13 9.53
N THR A 192 -23.15 -7.71 8.59
CA THR A 192 -23.54 -8.95 7.92
C THR A 192 -23.13 -10.16 8.78
N PRO A 193 -24.09 -11.00 9.23
CA PRO A 193 -23.81 -12.15 10.09
C PRO A 193 -22.95 -13.23 9.42
#